data_AF-A0A671PUW4-F1
#
_entry.id   AF-A0A671PUW4-F1
#
_cell.length_a   1.000
_cell.length_b   1.000
_cell.length_c   1.000
_cell.angle_alpha   90.00
_cell.angle_beta   90.00
_cell.angle_gamma   90.00
#
_symmetry.space_group_name_H-M   'P 1'
#
loop_
_entity.id
_entity.type
_entity.pdbx_description
1 polymer ?
#
loop_
_entity_poly.entity_id
_entity_poly.type
_entity_poly.pdbx_seq_one_letter_code
_entity_poly.pdbx_strand_id
1 'polypeptide(L)'
;MGCRVSQTQVGQNFTFVLTDIESKQRFGFCRLTSGCRVCICLLSYLPWFEIYYKLLNTLADYLSKHQRNLTEYFVAVDVNNMLHLYASMLHERRIIITSSKLSTLTACVHGSTAMLYPMHWQHIFIPVLPSHLLDYCW
;
A
#
# COMPACT_ATOMS: atom_id res chain seq x y z
N MET A 1 -18.97 -21.25 -7.12
CA MET A 1 -17.85 -22.22 -7.08
C MET A 1 -16.98 -21.86 -5.90
N GLY A 2 -17.04 -22.64 -4.82
CA GLY A 2 -16.29 -22.37 -3.59
C GLY A 2 -14.88 -22.96 -3.67
N CYS A 3 -13.87 -22.13 -3.45
CA CYS A 3 -12.49 -22.57 -3.35
C CYS A 3 -12.27 -23.24 -1.99
N ARG A 4 -12.05 -24.57 -1.98
CA ARG A 4 -11.53 -25.28 -0.81
C ARG A 4 -10.05 -24.94 -0.65
N VAL A 5 -9.72 -24.17 0.39
CA VAL A 5 -8.33 -23.94 0.82
C VAL A 5 -7.87 -25.17 1.60
N SER A 6 -6.80 -25.83 1.14
CA SER A 6 -6.18 -26.94 1.85
C SER A 6 -5.46 -26.44 3.10
N GLN A 7 -5.55 -27.23 4.16
CA GLN A 7 -5.38 -26.82 5.55
C GLN A 7 -3.92 -26.69 6.02
N THR A 8 -2.95 -26.44 5.14
CA THR A 8 -1.52 -26.68 5.45
C THR A 8 -0.53 -25.56 5.12
N GLN A 9 -0.93 -24.37 4.69
CA GLN A 9 0.06 -23.32 4.36
C GLN A 9 -0.16 -22.01 5.13
N VAL A 10 0.58 -21.93 6.23
CA VAL A 10 0.69 -20.79 7.14
C VAL A 10 1.36 -19.62 6.40
N GLY A 11 0.72 -18.43 6.38
CA GLY A 11 1.35 -17.20 5.87
C GLY A 11 1.42 -17.05 4.34
N GLN A 12 0.48 -17.63 3.60
CA GLN A 12 0.49 -17.61 2.14
C GLN A 12 -0.27 -16.46 1.50
N ASN A 13 0.32 -15.95 0.42
CA ASN A 13 -0.31 -15.03 -0.51
C ASN A 13 -0.98 -15.84 -1.63
N PHE A 14 -2.21 -15.50 -1.97
CA PHE A 14 -2.92 -16.09 -3.10
C PHE A 14 -3.67 -15.01 -3.89
N THR A 15 -3.96 -15.28 -5.16
CA THR A 15 -4.75 -14.38 -5.99
C THR A 15 -5.94 -15.14 -6.57
N PHE A 16 -7.15 -14.60 -6.40
CA PHE A 16 -8.33 -15.07 -7.13
C PHE A 16 -8.70 -14.06 -8.21
N VAL A 17 -9.44 -14.49 -9.23
CA VAL A 17 -9.92 -13.61 -10.30
C VAL A 17 -11.44 -13.60 -10.28
N LEU A 18 -12.03 -12.41 -10.22
CA LEU A 18 -13.45 -12.18 -10.43
C LEU A 18 -13.64 -11.63 -11.84
N THR A 19 -14.46 -12.30 -12.63
CA THR A 19 -14.82 -11.83 -13.96
C THR A 19 -16.17 -11.11 -13.86
N ASP A 20 -16.19 -9.84 -14.24
CA ASP A 20 -17.41 -9.03 -14.31
C ASP A 20 -18.29 -9.47 -15.50
N ILE A 21 -19.55 -9.00 -15.55
CA ILE A 21 -20.49 -9.27 -16.64
C ILE A 21 -19.97 -8.79 -18.01
N GLU A 22 -19.12 -7.74 -18.01
CA GLU A 22 -18.43 -7.23 -19.20
C GLU A 22 -17.19 -8.06 -19.60
N SER A 23 -17.00 -9.25 -19.03
CA SER A 23 -15.81 -10.10 -19.23
C SER A 23 -14.47 -9.45 -18.78
N LYS A 24 -14.53 -8.38 -17.99
CA LYS A 24 -13.35 -7.75 -17.39
C LYS A 24 -12.89 -8.54 -16.17
N GLN A 25 -11.59 -8.76 -16.05
CA GLN A 25 -10.98 -9.48 -14.94
C GLN A 25 -10.57 -8.51 -13.82
N ARG A 26 -11.00 -8.79 -12.59
CA ARG A 26 -10.51 -8.17 -11.35
C ARG A 26 -9.70 -9.20 -10.58
N PHE A 27 -8.47 -8.87 -10.26
CA PHE A 27 -7.57 -9.67 -9.44
C PHE A 27 -7.79 -9.33 -7.97
N GLY A 28 -8.16 -10.33 -7.17
CA GLY A 28 -8.24 -10.27 -5.71
C GLY A 28 -6.98 -10.87 -5.11
N PHE A 29 -6.03 -10.01 -4.71
CA PHE A 29 -4.81 -10.39 -4.03
C PHE A 29 -5.09 -10.54 -2.55
N CYS A 30 -4.77 -11.68 -1.94
CA CYS A 30 -5.03 -11.93 -0.54
C CYS A 30 -3.81 -12.46 0.20
N ARG A 31 -3.69 -12.10 1.47
CA ARG A 31 -2.72 -12.63 2.42
C ARG A 31 -3.42 -13.14 3.67
N LEU A 32 -3.19 -14.41 3.97
CA LEU A 32 -3.68 -15.04 5.18
C LEU A 32 -2.63 -14.90 6.29
N THR A 33 -3.03 -14.37 7.46
CA THR A 33 -2.10 -14.22 8.60
C THR A 33 -1.82 -15.57 9.28
N SER A 34 -0.65 -15.68 9.94
CA SER A 34 -0.28 -16.88 10.67
C SER A 34 -1.29 -17.17 11.78
N GLY A 35 -1.89 -18.36 11.75
CA GLY A 35 -3.00 -18.74 12.64
C GLY A 35 -4.39 -18.67 12.02
N CYS A 36 -4.52 -18.36 10.72
CA CYS A 36 -5.78 -18.42 9.94
C CYS A 36 -6.93 -17.56 10.51
N ARG A 37 -6.64 -16.49 11.26
CA ARG A 37 -7.68 -15.64 11.89
C ARG A 37 -8.11 -14.47 11.03
N VAL A 38 -7.22 -13.92 10.21
CA VAL A 38 -7.49 -12.72 9.41
C VAL A 38 -6.98 -12.92 7.98
N CYS A 39 -7.82 -12.59 7.00
CA CYS A 39 -7.45 -12.54 5.60
C CYS A 39 -7.51 -11.08 5.13
N ILE A 40 -6.39 -10.55 4.66
CA ILE A 40 -6.33 -9.21 4.07
C ILE A 40 -6.47 -9.40 2.56
N CYS A 41 -7.45 -8.76 1.93
CA CYS A 41 -7.67 -8.87 0.49
C CYS A 41 -7.75 -7.48 -0.17
N LEU A 42 -7.05 -7.34 -1.29
CA LEU A 42 -7.06 -6.17 -2.16
C LEU A 42 -7.63 -6.57 -3.52
N LEU A 43 -8.66 -5.86 -3.97
CA LEU A 43 -9.27 -6.06 -5.28
C LEU A 43 -8.76 -4.98 -6.24
N SER A 44 -8.22 -5.40 -7.38
CA SER A 44 -7.76 -4.46 -8.40
C SER A 44 -7.89 -5.02 -9.82
N TYR A 45 -8.01 -4.12 -10.79
CA TYR A 45 -7.98 -4.46 -12.22
C TYR A 45 -6.55 -4.62 -12.77
N LEU A 46 -5.54 -4.14 -12.03
CA LEU A 46 -4.15 -4.16 -12.48
C LEU A 46 -3.45 -5.46 -12.04
N PRO A 47 -2.78 -6.20 -12.93
CA PRO A 47 -2.11 -7.47 -12.61
C PRO A 47 -0.71 -7.27 -11.99
N TRP A 48 -0.58 -6.43 -10.96
CA TRP A 48 0.71 -6.09 -10.34
C TRP A 48 1.04 -6.97 -9.12
N PHE A 49 1.13 -8.29 -9.32
CA PHE A 49 1.25 -9.31 -8.26
C PHE A 49 2.31 -8.99 -7.19
N GLU A 50 3.55 -8.70 -7.61
CA GLU A 50 4.68 -8.36 -6.72
C GLU A 50 4.35 -7.18 -5.77
N ILE A 51 3.73 -6.13 -6.32
CA ILE A 51 3.43 -4.90 -5.59
C ILE A 51 2.31 -5.15 -4.57
N TYR A 52 1.23 -5.79 -5.00
CA TYR A 52 0.12 -6.10 -4.10
C TYR A 52 0.53 -7.07 -3.00
N TYR A 53 1.37 -8.06 -3.31
CA TYR A 53 1.89 -8.97 -2.31
C TYR A 53 2.84 -8.29 -1.32
N LYS A 54 3.75 -7.41 -1.78
CA LYS A 54 4.53 -6.58 -0.86
C LYS A 54 3.65 -5.71 0.03
N LEU A 55 2.66 -5.04 -0.55
CA LEU A 55 1.73 -4.19 0.19
C LEU A 55 0.96 -5.00 1.25
N LEU A 56 0.44 -6.16 0.88
CA LEU A 56 -0.25 -7.08 1.80
C LEU A 56 0.67 -7.61 2.90
N ASN A 57 1.93 -7.92 2.58
CA ASN A 57 2.92 -8.36 3.57
C ASN A 57 3.20 -7.25 4.59
N THR A 58 3.46 -6.04 4.09
CA THR A 58 3.68 -4.84 4.89
C THR A 58 2.47 -4.57 5.78
N LEU A 59 1.25 -4.61 5.22
CA LEU A 59 0.00 -4.49 5.96
C LEU A 59 -0.14 -5.54 7.07
N ALA A 60 0.14 -6.81 6.78
CA ALA A 60 0.04 -7.89 7.74
C ALA A 60 1.03 -7.71 8.91
N ASP A 61 2.27 -7.32 8.61
CA ASP A 61 3.27 -7.01 9.62
C ASP A 61 2.86 -5.81 10.48
N TYR A 62 2.23 -4.79 9.89
CA TYR A 62 1.76 -3.62 10.64
C TYR A 62 0.53 -3.89 11.50
N LEU A 63 -0.44 -4.67 11.01
CA LEU A 63 -1.56 -5.13 11.82
C LEU A 63 -1.08 -5.94 13.03
N SER A 64 0.00 -6.70 12.87
CA SER A 64 0.63 -7.41 14.00
C SER A 64 1.32 -6.45 14.99
N LYS A 65 1.85 -5.31 14.51
CA LYS A 65 2.65 -4.34 15.31
C LYS A 65 1.87 -3.13 15.84
N HIS A 66 0.56 -3.02 15.60
CA HIS A 66 -0.30 -1.95 16.15
C HIS A 66 0.22 -0.51 15.92
N GLN A 67 0.76 -0.21 14.75
CA GLN A 67 1.28 1.13 14.40
C GLN A 67 0.15 2.08 13.95
N ARG A 68 -0.19 3.06 14.80
CA ARG A 68 -1.27 4.04 14.58
C ARG A 68 -1.10 4.91 13.31
N ASN A 69 0.14 5.19 12.92
CA ASN A 69 0.43 6.11 11.80
C ASN A 69 0.04 5.52 10.43
N LEU A 70 0.16 4.21 10.22
CA LEU A 70 -0.15 3.60 8.93
C LEU A 70 -1.66 3.42 8.71
N THR A 71 -2.43 3.28 9.79
CA THR A 71 -3.89 3.24 9.72
C THR A 71 -4.44 4.57 9.21
N GLU A 72 -3.87 5.68 9.66
CA GLU A 72 -4.25 7.03 9.19
C GLU A 72 -3.85 7.25 7.72
N TYR A 73 -2.71 6.70 7.27
CA TYR A 73 -2.31 6.72 5.85
C TYR A 73 -3.28 5.95 4.96
N PHE A 74 -3.64 4.72 5.34
CA PHE A 74 -4.55 3.88 4.55
C PHE A 74 -5.97 4.43 4.49
N VAL A 75 -6.42 5.12 5.55
CA VAL A 75 -7.72 5.78 5.57
C VAL A 75 -7.68 7.07 4.74
N ALA A 76 -6.55 7.77 4.72
CA ALA A 76 -6.42 9.03 4.01
C ALA A 76 -6.08 8.89 2.52
N VAL A 77 -5.48 7.77 2.11
CA VAL A 77 -4.96 7.58 0.74
C VAL A 77 -5.52 6.30 0.14
N ASP A 78 -6.27 6.45 -0.95
CA ASP A 78 -6.78 5.32 -1.74
C ASP A 78 -5.66 4.44 -2.28
N VAL A 79 -5.94 3.14 -2.43
CA VAL A 79 -4.98 2.14 -2.94
C VAL A 79 -4.38 2.56 -4.29
N ASN A 80 -5.16 3.16 -5.20
CA ASN A 80 -4.64 3.66 -6.48
C ASN A 80 -3.62 4.79 -6.30
N ASN A 81 -3.86 5.70 -5.36
CA ASN A 81 -2.93 6.79 -5.07
C ASN A 81 -1.67 6.28 -4.37
N MET A 82 -1.80 5.30 -3.47
CA MET A 82 -0.65 4.61 -2.87
C MET A 82 0.22 3.95 -3.93
N LEU A 83 -0.39 3.32 -4.94
CA LEU A 83 0.30 2.69 -6.07
C LEU A 83 0.99 3.72 -6.96
N HIS A 84 0.36 4.85 -7.27
CA HIS A 84 0.99 5.94 -8.01
C HIS A 84 2.15 6.58 -7.23
N LEU A 85 2.01 6.75 -5.91
CA LEU A 85 3.08 7.17 -5.02
C LEU A 85 4.25 6.19 -5.08
N TYR A 86 3.96 4.90 -4.94
CA TYR A 86 4.97 3.84 -5.01
C TYR A 86 5.68 3.78 -6.36
N ALA A 87 4.93 3.84 -7.47
CA ALA A 87 5.50 3.89 -8.80
C ALA A 87 6.36 5.16 -8.98
N SER A 88 5.90 6.31 -8.52
CA SER A 88 6.68 7.56 -8.58
C SER A 88 7.95 7.47 -7.75
N MET A 89 7.92 6.80 -6.61
CA MET A 89 9.09 6.56 -5.78
C MET A 89 10.10 5.64 -6.50
N LEU A 90 9.62 4.55 -7.12
CA LEU A 90 10.51 3.66 -7.89
C LEU A 90 11.18 4.34 -9.10
N HIS A 91 10.55 5.37 -9.66
CA HIS A 91 11.11 6.17 -10.76
C HIS A 91 11.90 7.40 -10.28
N GLU A 92 12.16 7.51 -8.97
CA GLU A 92 12.88 8.65 -8.36
C GLU A 92 12.28 10.02 -8.75
N ARG A 93 10.96 10.08 -8.95
CA ARG A 93 10.28 11.33 -9.32
C ARG A 93 10.16 12.26 -8.11
N ARG A 94 10.12 13.56 -8.36
CA ARG A 94 9.76 14.58 -7.35
C ARG A 94 8.28 14.39 -6.98
N ILE A 95 8.02 14.03 -5.73
CA ILE A 95 6.67 13.78 -5.21
C ILE A 95 6.37 14.85 -4.16
N ILE A 96 5.24 15.53 -4.30
CA ILE A 96 4.73 16.51 -3.33
C ILE A 96 3.46 15.93 -2.72
N ILE A 97 3.46 15.72 -1.41
CA ILE A 97 2.29 15.30 -0.64
C ILE A 97 1.75 16.53 0.09
N THR A 98 0.48 16.85 -0.08
CA THR A 98 -0.20 17.94 0.62
C THR A 98 -1.34 17.39 1.47
N SER A 99 -1.55 17.94 2.66
CA SER A 99 -2.68 17.61 3.52
C SER A 99 -3.04 18.79 4.41
N SER A 100 -4.32 18.88 4.78
CA SER A 100 -4.82 19.85 5.77
C SER A 100 -4.48 19.46 7.21
N LYS A 101 -4.03 18.22 7.45
CA LYS A 101 -3.64 17.70 8.77
C LYS A 101 -2.20 17.21 8.76
N LEU A 102 -1.39 17.71 9.69
CA LEU A 102 0.01 17.31 9.82
C LEU A 102 0.16 15.83 10.18
N SER A 103 -0.77 15.26 10.96
CA SER A 103 -0.79 13.82 11.29
C SER A 103 -0.92 12.95 10.04
N THR A 104 -1.84 13.31 9.15
CA THR A 104 -2.04 12.63 7.87
C THR A 104 -0.82 12.78 6.97
N LEU A 105 -0.20 13.96 6.93
CA LEU A 105 0.99 14.19 6.11
C LEU A 105 2.17 13.30 6.56
N THR A 106 2.46 13.28 7.86
CA THR A 106 3.54 12.44 8.42
C THR A 106 3.22 10.95 8.27
N ALA A 107 1.96 10.56 8.47
CA ALA A 107 1.47 9.21 8.19
C ALA A 107 1.70 8.79 6.73
N CYS A 108 1.35 9.64 5.76
CA CYS A 108 1.54 9.36 4.33
C CYS A 108 3.00 9.17 3.97
N VAL A 109 3.85 10.05 4.49
CA VAL A 109 5.30 9.97 4.35
C VAL A 109 5.84 8.65 4.87
N HIS A 110 5.58 8.33 6.15
CA HIS A 110 6.14 7.15 6.80
C HIS A 110 5.58 5.87 6.20
N GLY A 111 4.29 5.87 5.84
CA GLY A 111 3.66 4.77 5.13
C GLY A 111 4.25 4.54 3.74
N SER A 112 4.56 5.61 3.00
CA SER A 112 5.19 5.53 1.68
C SER A 112 6.62 5.01 1.75
N THR A 113 7.43 5.48 2.72
CA THR A 113 8.78 4.95 2.93
C THR A 113 8.78 3.51 3.42
N ALA A 114 7.80 3.12 4.24
CA ALA A 114 7.61 1.74 4.65
C ALA A 114 7.29 0.80 3.47
N MET A 115 6.54 1.29 2.47
CA MET A 115 6.26 0.51 1.25
C MET A 115 7.51 0.24 0.40
N LEU A 116 8.53 1.09 0.49
CA LEU A 116 9.79 0.90 -0.23
C LEU A 116 10.66 -0.22 0.36
N TYR A 117 10.41 -0.66 1.60
CA TYR A 117 11.18 -1.71 2.26
C TYR A 117 11.33 -2.97 1.36
N PRO A 118 12.54 -3.55 1.20
CA PRO A 118 13.79 -3.27 1.93
C PRO A 118 14.63 -2.10 1.38
N MET A 119 14.19 -1.43 0.31
CA MET A 119 14.85 -0.24 -0.20
C MET A 119 14.53 0.97 0.69
N HIS A 120 15.49 1.89 0.81
CA HIS A 120 15.32 3.13 1.55
C HIS A 120 15.34 4.31 0.58
N TRP A 121 14.46 5.28 0.78
CA TRP A 121 14.48 6.53 0.02
C TRP A 121 15.79 7.28 0.30
N GLN A 122 16.56 7.60 -0.75
CA GLN A 122 17.89 8.24 -0.63
C GLN A 122 17.89 9.73 -0.99
N HIS A 123 16.78 10.29 -1.47
CA HIS A 123 16.70 11.69 -1.94
C HIS A 123 16.14 12.66 -0.89
N ILE A 124 16.38 13.96 -1.12
CA ILE A 124 15.99 15.06 -0.24
C ILE A 124 14.52 14.93 0.14
N PHE A 125 14.30 14.89 1.44
CA PHE A 125 13.01 14.62 2.04
C PHE A 125 12.57 15.86 2.83
N ILE A 126 11.60 16.61 2.29
CA ILE A 126 11.03 17.80 2.94
C ILE A 126 9.60 17.46 3.37
N PRO A 127 9.39 16.94 4.60
CA PRO A 127 8.08 16.49 5.07
C PRO A 127 7.07 17.62 5.24
N VAL A 128 7.53 18.86 5.39
CA VAL A 128 6.69 20.03 5.56
C VAL A 128 7.35 21.16 4.81
N LEU A 129 6.73 21.59 3.70
CA LEU A 129 7.09 22.82 3.05
C LEU A 129 6.13 23.90 3.56
N PRO A 130 6.61 24.87 4.36
CA PRO A 130 5.82 26.06 4.70
C PRO A 130 5.30 26.74 3.42
N SER A 131 4.11 27.32 3.47
CA SER A 131 3.49 27.99 2.31
C SER A 131 4.35 29.09 1.67
N HIS A 132 5.27 29.69 2.43
CA HIS A 132 6.22 30.70 1.93
C HIS A 132 7.43 30.13 1.17
N LEU A 133 7.61 28.81 1.14
CA LEU A 133 8.71 28.14 0.41
C LEU A 133 8.22 27.43 -0.87
N LEU A 134 6.93 27.58 -1.24
CA LEU A 134 6.35 27.00 -2.45
C LEU A 134 7.03 27.47 -3.75
N ASP A 135 7.66 28.65 -3.73
CA ASP A 135 8.40 29.21 -4.88
C ASP A 135 9.65 28.38 -5.23
N TYR A 136 10.15 27.52 -4.33
CA TYR A 136 11.27 26.62 -4.60
C TYR A 136 10.87 25.28 -5.25
N CYS A 137 9.57 25.02 -5.44
CA CYS A 137 9.06 23.75 -5.97
C CYS A 137 8.81 23.75 -7.49
N TRP A 138 8.99 24.88 -8.18
CA TRP A 138 8.87 25.02 -9.64
C TRP A 138 10.23 25.13 -10.32
#